data_AF-A0A5K0WZT0-F1
#
_entry.id   AF-A0A5K0WZT0-F1
#
_cell.length_a   1.000
_cell.length_b   1.000
_cell.length_c   1.000
_cell.angle_alpha   90.00
_cell.angle_beta   90.00
_cell.angle_gamma   90.00
#
_symmetry.space_group_name_H-M   'P 1'
#
loop_
_entity.id
_entity.type
_entity.pdbx_description
1 polymer ?
#
loop_
_entity_poly.entity_id
_entity_poly.type
_entity_poly.pdbx_seq_one_letter_code
_entity_poly.pdbx_strand_id
1 'polypeptide(L)' 'PIQFLTSGGGSKAWRGIDSAANMEGLKFYYDGQGFMSLELTETEAGVAFYDINGDQLHTWTASKPLYSSQ' A
#
# COMPACT_ATOMS: atom_id res chain seq x y z
N PRO A 1 -4.05 -8.71 11.23
CA PRO A 1 -4.57 -7.33 11.36
C PRO A 1 -4.96 -6.81 9.98
N ILE A 2 -6.09 -6.09 9.87
CA ILE A 2 -6.57 -5.56 8.58
C ILE A 2 -5.65 -4.43 8.11
N GLN A 3 -5.32 -4.43 6.81
CA GLN A 3 -4.57 -3.34 6.18
C GLN A 3 -5.51 -2.48 5.34
N PHE A 4 -5.28 -1.17 5.34
CA PHE A 4 -5.97 -0.23 4.47
C PHE A 4 -4.99 0.25 3.39
N LEU A 5 -5.43 0.18 2.14
CA LEU A 5 -4.65 0.56 0.96
C LEU A 5 -5.44 1.63 0.20
N THR A 6 -4.80 2.75 -0.15
CA THR A 6 -5.44 3.84 -0.90
C THR A 6 -4.57 4.19 -2.11
N SER A 7 -5.13 4.03 -3.32
CA SER A 7 -4.44 4.30 -4.59
C SER A 7 -5.30 5.22 -5.46
N GLY A 8 -5.57 6.44 -4.98
CA GLY A 8 -6.42 7.43 -5.66
C GLY A 8 -5.68 8.49 -6.50
N GLY A 9 -4.34 8.52 -6.46
CA GLY A 9 -3.52 9.57 -7.08
C GLY A 9 -3.16 9.37 -8.54
N GLY A 10 -3.83 8.47 -9.28
CA GLY A 10 -3.38 8.02 -10.61
C GLY A 10 -3.51 9.05 -11.76
N SER A 11 -4.22 10.16 -11.56
CA SER A 11 -4.36 11.22 -12.59
C SER A 11 -4.10 12.63 -12.06
N LYS A 12 -4.46 12.86 -10.79
CA LYS A 12 -4.20 14.09 -10.06
C LYS A 12 -3.85 13.74 -8.62
N ALA A 13 -2.80 14.34 -8.11
CA ALA A 13 -2.47 14.36 -6.70
C ALA A 13 -2.75 15.76 -6.15
N TRP A 14 -3.58 15.85 -5.11
CA TRP A 14 -4.04 17.13 -4.57
C TRP A 14 -3.75 17.23 -3.07
N ARG A 15 -3.24 18.41 -2.68
CA ARG A 15 -3.30 19.03 -1.36
C ARG A 15 -2.62 18.33 -0.16
N GLY A 16 -1.79 17.32 -0.38
CA GLY A 16 -1.02 16.74 0.73
C GLY A 16 -1.91 16.11 1.81
N ILE A 17 -1.30 15.72 2.94
CA ILE A 17 -2.03 15.44 4.18
C ILE A 17 -2.20 16.76 4.96
N ASP A 18 -3.40 16.99 5.51
CA ASP A 18 -3.64 18.09 6.44
C ASP A 18 -2.73 17.95 7.68
N SER A 19 -2.08 19.02 8.08
CA SER A 19 -1.28 19.12 9.31
C SER A 19 -2.01 18.67 10.59
N ALA A 20 -3.34 18.71 10.61
CA ALA A 20 -4.16 18.26 11.73
C ALA A 20 -4.56 16.77 11.66
N ALA A 21 -4.20 16.04 10.60
CA ALA A 21 -4.58 14.65 10.43
C ALA A 21 -3.92 13.73 11.47
N ASN A 22 -4.67 12.72 11.94
CA ASN A 22 -4.10 11.68 12.79
C ASN A 22 -3.24 10.73 11.94
N MET A 23 -1.96 10.62 12.30
CA MET A 23 -0.97 9.78 11.63
C MET A 23 -0.76 8.42 12.31
N GLU A 24 -1.48 8.15 13.40
CA GLU A 24 -1.40 6.88 14.11
C GLU A 24 -1.79 5.70 13.20
N GLY A 25 -0.89 4.71 13.10
CA GLY A 25 -1.10 3.54 12.25
C GLY A 25 -0.73 3.74 10.78
N LEU A 26 -0.46 4.97 10.32
CA LEU A 26 0.01 5.23 8.96
C LEU A 26 1.39 4.59 8.75
N LYS A 27 1.51 3.76 7.71
CA LYS A 27 2.78 3.10 7.36
C LYS A 27 3.51 3.76 6.21
N PHE A 28 2.77 4.33 5.26
CA PHE A 28 3.32 4.96 4.07
C PHE A 28 2.34 5.99 3.53
N TYR A 29 2.88 7.12 3.05
CA TYR A 29 2.15 8.16 2.35
C TYR A 29 3.04 8.78 1.27
N TYR A 30 2.42 9.15 0.15
CA TYR A 30 3.10 9.80 -0.96
C TYR A 30 2.24 10.95 -1.50
N ASP A 31 2.80 12.16 -1.49
CA ASP A 31 2.19 13.35 -2.08
C ASP A 31 2.62 13.49 -3.54
N GLY A 32 2.00 12.67 -4.39
CA GLY A 32 2.33 12.63 -5.80
C GLY A 32 1.45 11.64 -6.56
N GLN A 33 1.63 11.61 -7.88
CA GLN A 33 0.94 10.66 -8.74
C GLN A 33 1.64 9.32 -8.71
N GLY A 34 0.86 8.24 -8.74
CA GLY A 34 1.39 6.90 -8.64
C GLY A 34 0.29 5.85 -8.75
N PHE A 35 0.71 4.60 -8.62
CA PHE A 35 -0.16 3.43 -8.70
C PHE A 35 0.35 2.33 -7.78
N MET A 36 -0.50 1.32 -7.55
CA MET A 36 -0.20 0.19 -6.69
C MET A 36 -0.39 -1.11 -7.46
N SER A 37 0.50 -2.08 -7.25
CA SER A 37 0.30 -3.47 -7.68
C SER A 37 -0.02 -4.36 -6.48
N LEU A 38 -0.84 -5.38 -6.72
CA LEU A 38 -1.19 -6.41 -5.75
C LEU A 38 -0.87 -7.78 -6.35
N GLU A 39 -0.06 -8.55 -5.64
CA GLU A 39 0.22 -9.94 -5.91
C GLU A 39 -0.38 -10.80 -4.80
N LEU A 40 -1.19 -11.79 -5.16
CA LEU A 40 -1.82 -12.70 -4.21
C LEU A 40 -1.60 -14.14 -4.66
N THR A 41 -1.06 -14.94 -3.76
CA THR A 41 -0.94 -16.39 -3.90
C THR A 41 -1.77 -17.07 -2.81
N GLU A 42 -1.75 -18.41 -2.77
CA GLU A 42 -2.42 -19.15 -1.71
C GLU A 42 -1.88 -18.81 -0.32
N THR A 43 -0.58 -18.52 -0.22
CA THR A 43 0.12 -18.35 1.06
C THR A 43 0.67 -16.95 1.28
N GLU A 44 0.67 -16.09 0.26
CA GLU A 44 1.33 -14.79 0.31
C GLU A 44 0.47 -13.68 -0.29
N ALA A 45 0.65 -12.49 0.28
CA ALA A 45 0.17 -11.24 -0.27
C ALA A 45 1.34 -10.27 -0.37
N GLY A 46 1.50 -9.66 -1.53
CA GLY A 46 2.49 -8.63 -1.82
C GLY A 46 1.80 -7.39 -2.37
N VAL A 47 2.16 -6.23 -1.83
CA VAL A 47 1.70 -4.93 -2.30
C VAL A 47 2.94 -4.06 -2.56
N ALA A 48 2.99 -3.43 -3.72
CA ALA A 48 4.02 -2.45 -4.05
C ALA A 48 3.38 -1.15 -4.53
N PHE A 49 3.89 -0.03 -4.04
CA PHE A 49 3.50 1.30 -4.50
C PHE A 49 4.60 1.88 -5.37
N TYR A 50 4.20 2.44 -6.51
CA TYR A 50 5.06 3.09 -7.48
C TYR A 50 4.66 4.54 -7.68
N ASP A 51 5.64 5.40 -7.94
CA ASP A 51 5.35 6.74 -8.47
C ASP A 51 4.95 6.68 -9.96
N ILE A 52 4.69 7.85 -10.53
CA ILE A 52 4.28 7.99 -11.94
C ILE A 52 5.36 7.57 -12.94
N ASN A 53 6.64 7.57 -12.54
CA ASN A 53 7.75 7.12 -13.36
C ASN A 53 7.93 5.60 -13.31
N GLY A 54 7.24 4.93 -12.38
CA GLY A 54 7.39 3.50 -12.13
C GLY A 54 8.46 3.17 -11.09
N ASP A 55 8.95 4.16 -10.34
CA ASP A 55 9.90 3.92 -9.26
C ASP A 55 9.16 3.34 -8.04
N GLN A 56 9.64 2.21 -7.52
CA GLN A 56 9.04 1.56 -6.35
C GLN A 56 9.38 2.32 -5.07
N LEU A 57 8.35 2.86 -4.40
CA LEU A 57 8.51 3.68 -3.19
C LEU A 57 8.20 2.94 -1.90
N HIS A 58 7.33 1.92 -1.94
CA HIS A 58 6.96 1.16 -0.76
C HIS A 58 6.56 -0.27 -1.10
N THR A 59 6.84 -1.20 -0.19
CA THR A 59 6.37 -2.58 -0.27
C THR A 59 5.83 -3.03 1.06
N TRP A 60 4.81 -3.88 1.00
CA TRP A 60 4.25 -4.58 2.13
C TRP A 60 3.97 -6.02 1.75
N THR A 61 4.33 -6.95 2.63
CA THR A 61 4.08 -8.38 2.42
C THR A 61 3.47 -9.02 3.65
N ALA A 62 2.68 -10.07 3.44
CA ALA A 62 2.16 -10.91 4.51
C ALA A 62 2.05 -12.37 4.06
N SER A 63 2.27 -13.28 5.00
CA SER A 63 2.12 -14.71 4.78
C SER A 63 0.90 -15.25 5.55
N LYS A 64 0.09 -16.06 4.89
CA LYS A 64 -0.96 -16.87 5.51
C LYS A 64 -0.36 -18.23 5.87
N PRO A 65 -0.23 -18.57 7.16
CA PRO A 65 0.24 -19.91 7.54
C PRO A 65 -0.75 -20.95 6.99
N LEU A 66 -0.20 -22.00 6.38
CA LEU A 66 -0.99 -23.18 6.03
C LEU A 66 -1.28 -23.92 7.33
N TYR A 67 -2.52 -23.82 7.82
CA TYR A 67 -2.97 -24.69 8.89
C TYR A 67 -3.02 -26.12 8.34
N SER A 68 -2.08 -26.96 8.76
CA SER A 68 -2.22 -28.41 8.61
C SER A 68 -3.41 -28.83 9.47
N SER A 69 -4.47 -29.34 8.84
CA SER A 69 -5.45 -30.16 9.54
C SER A 69 -4.74 -31.46 9.94
N GLN A 70 -4.32 -31.56 11.20
CA GLN A 70 -4.02 -32.85 11.81
C GLN A 70 -5.32 -33.60 12.11
#